data_AF-A0A9C9JPP5-F1
#
_entry.id   AF-A0A9C9JPP5-F1
#
_cell.length_a   1.000
_cell.length_b   1.000
_cell.length_c   1.000
_cell.angle_alpha   90.00
_cell.angle_beta   90.00
_cell.angle_gamma   90.00
#
_symmetry.space_group_name_H-M   'P 1'
#
loop_
_entity.id
_entity.type
_entity.pdbx_description
1 polymer ?
#
loop_
_entity_poly.entity_id
_entity_poly.type
_entity_poly.pdbx_seq_one_letter_code
_entity_poly.pdbx_strand_id
1 'polypeptide(L)'
;MNIRFRSNDAYRAAFMNMFALVQLQKKIAERIAELSEHSVKPGRYVHQADSYHIYGSNFNEFEERFLKSVEKLPFDQRTFRYDEIKFMMDDAIPAILEKAAKMGRSE
;
A
#
# COMPACT_ATOMS: atom_id res chain seq x y z
N MET A 1 -4.31 0.28 14.02
CA MET A 1 -3.01 -0.40 13.81
C MET A 1 -1.93 0.67 13.68
N ASN A 2 -0.87 0.61 14.49
CA ASN A 2 0.23 1.56 14.43
C ASN A 2 1.44 0.90 13.79
N ILE A 3 1.92 1.44 12.67
CA ILE A 3 3.06 0.91 11.94
C ILE A 3 4.20 1.90 11.98
N ARG A 4 5.41 1.38 12.21
CA ARG A 4 6.66 2.14 12.21
C ARG A 4 7.59 1.58 11.14
N PHE A 5 8.00 2.45 10.23
CA PHE A 5 9.04 2.19 9.24
C PHE A 5 10.29 2.96 9.64
N ARG A 6 11.46 2.30 9.65
CA ARG A 6 12.74 3.02 9.78
C ARG A 6 13.03 3.94 8.59
N SER A 7 12.47 3.59 7.42
CA SER A 7 12.62 4.32 6.17
C SER A 7 11.49 3.90 5.24
N ASN A 8 10.88 4.87 4.56
CA ASN A 8 9.85 4.62 3.59
C ASN A 8 10.02 5.58 2.41
N ASP A 9 10.16 5.02 1.20
CA ASP A 9 10.07 5.78 -0.04
C ASP A 9 8.65 6.34 -0.19
N ALA A 10 8.53 7.65 -0.11
CA ALA A 10 7.27 8.39 -0.12
C ALA A 10 6.53 8.30 -1.46
N TYR A 11 7.27 8.15 -2.57
CA TYR A 11 6.68 8.20 -3.90
C TYR A 11 6.35 6.82 -4.45
N ARG A 12 7.29 5.87 -4.37
CA ARG A 12 7.10 4.54 -5.00
C ARG A 12 6.49 3.49 -4.08
N ALA A 13 6.72 3.58 -2.77
CA ALA A 13 6.36 2.49 -1.85
C ALA A 13 5.26 2.86 -0.85
N ALA A 14 5.25 4.10 -0.34
CA ALA A 14 4.41 4.48 0.79
C ALA A 14 2.93 4.18 0.57
N PHE A 15 2.38 4.53 -0.59
CA PHE A 15 0.98 4.25 -0.92
C PHE A 15 0.66 2.74 -0.81
N MET A 16 1.47 1.91 -1.46
CA MET A 16 1.25 0.45 -1.46
C MET A 16 1.51 -0.18 -0.08
N ASN A 17 2.46 0.34 0.69
CA ASN A 17 2.67 -0.08 2.08
C ASN A 17 1.43 0.20 2.93
N MET A 18 0.90 1.42 2.86
CA MET A 18 -0.31 1.80 3.59
C MET A 18 -1.50 0.93 3.16
N PHE A 19 -1.70 0.74 1.85
CA PHE A 19 -2.75 -0.12 1.32
C PHE A 19 -2.65 -1.55 1.87
N ALA A 20 -1.48 -2.19 1.74
CA ALA A 20 -1.28 -3.57 2.20
C ALA A 20 -1.53 -3.73 3.70
N LEU A 21 -1.07 -2.78 4.52
CA LEU A 21 -1.21 -2.84 5.97
C LEU A 21 -2.64 -2.55 6.43
N VAL A 22 -3.38 -1.69 5.72
CA VAL A 22 -4.82 -1.50 5.96
C VAL A 22 -5.60 -2.77 5.57
N GLN A 23 -5.25 -3.43 4.47
CA GLN A 23 -5.86 -4.71 4.08
C GLN A 23 -5.56 -5.81 5.12
N LEU A 24 -4.35 -5.84 5.68
CA LEU A 24 -4.01 -6.73 6.79
C LEU A 24 -4.84 -6.40 8.04
N GLN A 25 -5.00 -5.13 8.38
CA GLN A 25 -5.84 -4.71 9.49
C GLN A 25 -7.30 -5.19 9.32
N LYS A 26 -7.85 -5.10 8.11
CA LYS A 26 -9.19 -5.61 7.80
C LYS A 26 -9.28 -7.13 8.01
N LYS A 27 -8.33 -7.90 7.47
CA LYS A 27 -8.27 -9.36 7.65
C LYS A 27 -8.20 -9.77 9.12
N ILE A 28 -7.40 -9.04 9.93
CA ILE A 28 -7.32 -9.28 11.37
C ILE A 28 -8.66 -8.97 12.05
N ALA A 29 -9.30 -7.85 11.73
CA ALA A 29 -10.60 -7.47 12.30
C ALA A 29 -11.69 -8.49 11.95
N GLU A 30 -11.77 -8.91 10.68
CA GLU A 30 -12.68 -9.95 10.19
C GLU A 30 -12.47 -11.26 10.98
N ARG A 31 -11.21 -11.70 11.12
CA ARG A 31 -10.90 -12.94 11.84
C ARG A 31 -11.26 -12.89 13.32
N ILE A 32 -11.03 -11.75 13.98
CA ILE A 32 -11.43 -11.58 15.39
C ILE A 32 -12.96 -11.58 15.51
N ALA A 33 -13.66 -10.94 14.58
CA ALA A 33 -15.13 -10.93 14.59
C ALA A 33 -15.71 -12.34 14.49
N GLU A 34 -15.17 -13.17 13.58
CA GLU A 34 -15.54 -14.58 13.44
C GLU A 34 -15.31 -15.38 14.74
N LEU A 35 -14.14 -15.22 15.36
CA LEU A 35 -13.76 -16.00 16.53
C LEU A 35 -14.47 -15.56 17.82
N SER A 36 -14.82 -14.28 17.91
CA SER A 36 -15.47 -13.71 19.09
C SER A 36 -16.99 -13.70 19.00
N GLU A 37 -17.57 -13.93 17.82
CA GLU A 37 -19.01 -13.73 17.54
C GLU A 37 -19.49 -12.28 17.79
N HIS A 38 -18.57 -11.32 17.81
CA HIS A 38 -18.86 -9.90 17.99
C HIS A 38 -18.46 -9.11 16.75
N SER A 39 -19.21 -8.06 16.43
CA SER A 39 -18.86 -7.14 15.34
C SER A 39 -17.57 -6.38 15.69
N VAL A 40 -16.49 -6.64 14.95
CA VAL A 40 -15.24 -5.88 15.03
C VAL A 40 -15.05 -5.09 13.74
N LYS A 41 -14.80 -3.78 13.88
CA LYS A 41 -14.53 -2.88 12.76
C LYS A 41 -13.08 -2.37 12.83
N PRO A 42 -12.42 -2.16 11.67
CA PRO A 42 -11.11 -1.52 11.66
C PRO A 42 -11.16 -0.12 12.29
N GLY A 43 -10.33 0.12 13.30
CA GLY A 43 -10.08 1.45 13.83
C GLY A 43 -9.01 2.22 13.04
N ARG A 44 -8.50 3.31 13.62
CA ARG A 44 -7.46 4.17 13.03
C ARG A 44 -6.22 3.38 12.58
N TYR A 45 -5.72 3.70 11.39
CA TYR A 45 -4.40 3.33 10.92
C TYR A 45 -3.42 4.48 11.13
N VAL A 46 -2.21 4.18 11.60
CA VAL A 46 -1.13 5.17 11.78
C VAL A 46 0.09 4.69 11.05
N HIS A 47 0.59 5.52 10.14
CA HIS A 47 1.82 5.29 9.40
C HIS A 47 2.88 6.26 9.91
N GLN A 48 3.89 5.74 10.60
CA GLN A 48 5.03 6.52 11.04
C GLN A 48 6.27 6.03 10.30
N ALA A 49 7.02 6.96 9.73
CA ALA A 49 8.30 6.68 9.10
C ALA A 49 9.36 7.61 9.69
N ASP A 50 10.48 7.05 10.16
CA ASP A 50 11.57 7.84 10.72
C ASP A 50 12.31 8.62 9.62
N SER A 51 12.43 8.00 8.44
CA SER A 51 12.85 8.65 7.20
C SER A 51 11.77 8.49 6.14
N TYR A 52 11.13 9.60 5.78
CA TYR A 52 10.09 9.65 4.75
C TYR A 52 10.60 10.51 3.60
N HIS A 53 11.05 9.86 2.52
CA HIS A 53 11.89 10.52 1.52
C HIS A 53 11.50 10.15 0.09
N ILE A 54 11.84 11.03 -0.85
CA ILE A 54 11.79 10.79 -2.29
C ILE A 54 13.22 10.62 -2.77
N TYR A 55 13.51 9.58 -3.54
CA TYR A 55 14.84 9.38 -4.10
C TYR A 55 15.15 10.41 -5.19
N GLY A 56 16.42 10.82 -5.25
CA GLY A 56 16.96 11.72 -6.26
C GLY A 56 16.56 11.35 -7.69
N SER A 57 16.66 10.04 -8.01
CA SER A 57 16.31 9.48 -9.31
C SER A 57 14.84 9.62 -9.70
N ASN A 58 13.95 9.96 -8.76
CA ASN A 58 12.52 10.09 -9.00
C ASN A 58 12.02 11.54 -9.07
N PHE A 59 12.87 12.56 -8.86
CA PHE A 59 12.41 13.96 -8.84
C PHE A 59 11.71 14.38 -10.13
N ASN A 60 12.32 14.14 -11.29
CA ASN A 60 11.71 14.51 -12.58
C ASN A 60 10.35 13.82 -12.78
N GLU A 61 10.24 12.54 -12.45
CA GLU A 61 8.98 11.79 -12.56
C GLU A 61 7.92 12.34 -11.59
N PHE A 62 8.33 12.64 -10.35
CA PHE A 62 7.48 13.19 -9.31
C PHE A 62 6.90 14.56 -9.71
N GLU A 63 7.73 15.48 -10.21
CA GLU A 63 7.31 16.80 -10.65
C GLU A 63 6.38 16.71 -11.87
N GLU A 64 6.81 15.98 -12.91
CA GLU A 64 6.10 15.93 -14.19
C GLU A 64 4.81 15.14 -14.14
N ARG A 65 4.70 14.14 -13.26
CA ARG A 65 3.50 13.29 -13.15
C ARG A 65 2.67 13.64 -11.94
N PHE A 66 3.22 13.54 -10.73
CA PHE A 66 2.43 13.67 -9.51
C PHE A 66 2.02 15.11 -9.25
N LEU A 67 2.96 16.06 -9.23
CA LEU A 67 2.62 17.47 -8.95
C LEU A 67 1.72 18.06 -10.03
N LYS A 68 2.04 17.84 -11.32
CA LYS A 68 1.16 18.26 -12.42
C LYS A 68 -0.23 17.64 -12.35
N SER A 69 -0.34 16.37 -11.95
CA SER A 69 -1.64 15.73 -11.73
C SER A 69 -2.41 16.43 -10.61
N VAL A 70 -1.79 16.65 -9.45
CA VAL A 70 -2.41 17.33 -8.31
C VAL A 70 -2.89 18.74 -8.67
N GLU A 71 -2.11 19.47 -9.45
CA GLU A 71 -2.44 20.83 -9.89
C GLU A 71 -3.59 20.86 -10.91
N LYS A 72 -3.59 19.93 -11.87
CA LYS A 72 -4.47 20.01 -13.06
C LYS A 72 -5.72 19.16 -12.99
N LEU A 73 -5.72 18.08 -12.20
CA LEU A 73 -6.79 17.10 -12.19
C LEU A 73 -7.62 17.16 -10.90
N PRO A 74 -8.95 17.06 -11.00
CA PRO A 74 -9.81 16.92 -9.83
C PRO A 74 -9.52 15.60 -9.08
N PHE A 75 -9.95 15.51 -7.83
CA PHE A 75 -9.57 14.42 -6.93
C PHE A 75 -10.06 13.03 -7.39
N ASP A 76 -11.26 12.96 -7.93
CA ASP A 76 -11.87 11.76 -8.50
C ASP A 76 -11.04 11.19 -9.67
N GLN A 77 -10.42 12.06 -10.49
CA GLN A 77 -9.53 11.64 -11.57
C GLN A 77 -8.11 11.24 -11.10
N ARG A 78 -7.82 11.39 -9.81
CA ARG A 78 -6.53 11.06 -9.19
C ARG A 78 -6.61 9.88 -8.22
N THR A 79 -7.79 9.29 -8.09
CA THR A 79 -8.04 8.16 -7.20
C THR A 79 -8.70 7.03 -7.95
N PHE A 80 -8.54 5.82 -7.44
CA PHE A 80 -9.15 4.63 -7.99
C PHE A 80 -9.96 3.96 -6.91
N ARG A 81 -11.13 3.44 -7.28
CA ARG A 81 -11.81 2.51 -6.39
C ARG A 81 -11.09 1.17 -6.45
N TYR A 82 -10.98 0.50 -5.30
CA TYR A 82 -10.21 -0.73 -5.22
C TYR A 82 -10.78 -1.85 -6.11
N ASP A 83 -12.10 -1.96 -6.18
CA ASP A 83 -12.82 -2.90 -7.05
C ASP A 83 -12.46 -2.74 -8.52
N GLU A 84 -12.23 -1.52 -9.00
CA GLU A 84 -11.86 -1.22 -10.39
C GLU A 84 -10.44 -1.67 -10.75
N ILE A 85 -9.51 -1.66 -9.79
CA ILE A 85 -8.10 -1.99 -10.02
C ILE A 85 -7.69 -3.36 -9.47
N LYS A 86 -8.59 -4.05 -8.75
CA LYS A 86 -8.30 -5.31 -8.08
C LYS A 86 -7.76 -6.36 -9.05
N PHE A 87 -8.30 -6.42 -10.27
CA PHE A 87 -7.86 -7.39 -11.28
C PHE A 87 -6.36 -7.29 -11.58
N MET A 88 -5.81 -6.07 -11.68
CA MET A 88 -4.37 -5.87 -11.93
C MET A 88 -3.52 -6.43 -10.79
N MET A 89 -4.00 -6.30 -9.55
CA MET A 89 -3.33 -6.87 -8.39
C MET A 89 -3.41 -8.39 -8.39
N ASP A 90 -4.59 -8.95 -8.71
CA ASP A 90 -4.81 -10.39 -8.78
C ASP A 90 -3.94 -11.04 -9.86
N ASP A 91 -3.84 -10.41 -11.03
CA ASP A 91 -3.00 -10.86 -12.15
C ASP A 91 -1.50 -10.89 -11.78
N ALA A 92 -1.07 -10.01 -10.86
CA ALA A 92 0.31 -9.98 -10.38
C ALA A 92 0.63 -11.05 -9.33
N ILE A 93 -0.39 -11.64 -8.67
CA ILE A 93 -0.19 -12.61 -7.57
C ILE A 93 0.70 -13.80 -7.98
N PRO A 94 0.47 -14.49 -9.11
CA PRO A 94 1.25 -15.67 -9.48
C PRO A 94 2.75 -15.38 -9.57
N ALA A 95 3.13 -14.29 -10.25
CA ALA A 95 4.52 -13.88 -10.41
C ALA A 95 5.17 -13.48 -9.07
N ILE A 96 4.41 -12.80 -8.19
CA ILE A 96 4.88 -12.44 -6.85
C ILE A 96 5.11 -13.69 -6.01
N LEU A 97 4.20 -14.66 -6.03
CA LEU A 97 4.35 -15.93 -5.30
C LEU A 97 5.55 -16.73 -5.80
N GLU A 98 5.75 -16.81 -7.12
CA GLU A 98 6.91 -17.47 -7.71
C GLU A 98 8.22 -16.80 -7.25
N LYS A 99 8.28 -15.47 -7.32
CA LYS A 99 9.43 -14.70 -6.83
C LYS A 99 9.68 -14.96 -5.35
N ALA A 100 8.63 -14.90 -4.51
CA ALA A 100 8.74 -15.11 -3.07
C ALA A 100 9.22 -16.54 -2.74
N ALA A 101 8.78 -17.56 -3.48
CA ALA A 101 9.22 -18.95 -3.29
C ALA A 101 10.71 -19.16 -3.63
N LYS A 102 11.27 -18.34 -4.53
CA LYS A 102 12.69 -18.32 -4.87
C LYS A 102 13.52 -17.49 -3.89
N MET A 103 12.92 -16.48 -3.25
CA MET A 103 13.58 -15.65 -2.24
C MET A 103 13.84 -16.47 -0.95
N GLY A 104 15.10 -16.59 -0.56
CA GLY A 104 15.51 -17.36 0.63
C GLY A 104 15.95 -18.80 0.34
N ARG A 105 15.90 -19.25 -0.92
CA ARG A 105 16.66 -20.42 -1.39
C ARG A 105 17.92 -19.92 -2.07
N SER A 106 18.97 -19.73 -1.28
CA SER A 106 20.33 -19.66 -1.82
C SER A 106 20.66 -21.05 -2.36
N GLU A 107 20.83 -21.18 -3.68
CA GLU A 107 21.90 -22.04 -4.20
C GLU A 107 23.19 -21.23 -4.20
#